data_AF-A0A5R9AM19-F1
#
_entry.id   AF-A0A5R9AM19-F1
#
_cell.length_a   1.000
_cell.length_b   1.000
_cell.length_c   1.000
_cell.angle_alpha   90.00
_cell.angle_beta   90.00
_cell.angle_gamma   90.00
#
_symmetry.space_group_name_H-M   'P 1'
#
loop_
_entity.id
_entity.type
_entity.pdbx_description
1 polymer ?
#
loop_
_entity_poly.entity_id
_entity_poly.type
_entity_poly.pdbx_seq_one_letter_code
_entity_poly.pdbx_strand_id
1 'polypeptide(L)'
;MGEVTVRLYAAAAEAAGTHQLGLQLPHDPAPLQQLITQLQKTVPAASDSATSSSTAASGTSPSLQRVCDQSSFLINGTRAAVDTGQVRAGDVVDVLPPFAGG
;
A
#
# COMPACT_ATOMS: atom_id res chain seq x y z
N MET A 1 -18.92 3.89 -7.47
CA MET A 1 -17.54 3.62 -7.91
C MET A 1 -16.81 4.93 -8.03
N GLY A 2 -15.60 4.98 -7.47
CA GLY A 2 -14.77 6.18 -7.47
C GLY A 2 -13.31 5.81 -7.51
N GLU A 3 -12.51 6.55 -8.26
CA GLU A 3 -11.08 6.33 -8.36
C GLU A 3 -10.35 7.10 -7.24
N VAL A 4 -9.39 6.46 -6.59
CA VAL A 4 -8.50 7.09 -5.60
C VAL A 4 -7.06 6.94 -6.04
N THR A 5 -6.30 8.02 -5.91
CA THR A 5 -4.88 8.01 -6.24
C THR A 5 -4.07 7.61 -5.02
N VAL A 6 -3.35 6.50 -5.10
CA VAL A 6 -2.43 6.05 -4.05
C VAL A 6 -1.00 6.37 -4.46
N ARG A 7 -0.27 7.08 -3.62
CA ARG A 7 1.14 7.44 -3.80
C ARG A 7 1.98 6.62 -2.83
N LEU A 8 2.95 5.90 -3.39
CA LEU A 8 3.79 4.96 -2.68
C LEU A 8 5.19 5.56 -2.56
N TYR A 9 5.80 5.40 -1.39
CA TYR A 9 7.13 5.95 -1.10
C TYR A 9 8.06 4.87 -0.56
N ALA A 10 9.37 5.04 -0.78
CA ALA A 10 10.42 4.17 -0.27
C ALA A 10 10.11 2.68 -0.51
N ALA A 11 10.17 1.86 0.55
CA ALA A 11 9.93 0.41 0.48
C ALA A 11 8.55 0.03 -0.10
N ALA A 12 7.54 0.90 0.02
CA ALA A 12 6.22 0.64 -0.57
C ALA A 12 6.24 0.82 -2.09
N ALA A 13 6.99 1.80 -2.59
CA ALA A 13 7.15 2.00 -4.04
C ALA A 13 7.95 0.86 -4.67
N GLU A 14 9.03 0.44 -4.01
CA GLU A 14 9.85 -0.69 -4.43
C GLU A 14 9.05 -2.00 -4.45
N ALA A 15 8.30 -2.27 -3.38
CA ALA A 15 7.45 -3.46 -3.28
C ALA A 15 6.32 -3.46 -4.33
N ALA A 16 5.90 -2.27 -4.78
CA ALA A 16 4.87 -2.12 -5.79
C ALA A 16 5.38 -1.97 -7.22
N GLY A 17 6.68 -1.73 -7.40
CA GLY A 17 7.27 -1.36 -8.68
C GLY A 17 6.75 -0.03 -9.27
N THR A 18 5.99 0.74 -8.49
CA THR A 18 5.43 2.04 -8.93
C THR A 18 5.33 3.01 -7.76
N HIS A 19 5.46 4.29 -8.07
CA HIS A 19 5.30 5.39 -7.10
C HIS A 19 3.86 5.89 -7.00
N GLN A 20 3.01 5.56 -7.97
CA GLN A 20 1.62 6.00 -8.00
C GLN A 20 0.73 4.95 -8.67
N LEU A 21 -0.46 4.74 -8.10
CA LEU A 21 -1.46 3.82 -8.62
C LEU A 21 -2.87 4.39 -8.42
N GLY A 22 -3.70 4.31 -9.46
CA GLY A 22 -5.14 4.58 -9.36
C GLY A 22 -5.88 3.31 -8.94
N LEU A 23 -6.62 3.36 -7.82
CA LEU A 23 -7.46 2.26 -7.36
C LEU A 23 -8.93 2.62 -7.51
N GLN A 24 -9.68 1.74 -8.17
CA GLN A 24 -11.13 1.84 -8.26
C GLN A 24 -11.78 1.28 -6.98
N LEU A 25 -12.45 2.15 -6.23
CA LEU A 25 -13.23 1.76 -5.06
C LEU A 25 -14.68 1.47 -5.47
N PRO A 26 -15.27 0.38 -4.95
CA PRO A 26 -16.65 0.03 -5.27
C PRO A 26 -17.67 1.06 -4.74
N HIS A 27 -17.40 1.66 -3.57
CA HIS A 27 -18.29 2.60 -2.88
C HIS A 27 -17.57 3.89 -2.48
N ASP A 28 -18.34 4.97 -2.32
CA ASP A 28 -17.87 6.30 -1.92
C ASP A 28 -18.80 6.86 -0.82
N PRO A 29 -18.30 7.25 0.37
CA PRO A 29 -16.92 7.09 0.85
C PRO A 29 -16.59 5.62 1.18
N ALA A 30 -15.32 5.22 1.02
CA ALA A 30 -14.82 3.89 1.41
C ALA A 30 -13.88 3.96 2.62
N PRO A 31 -13.83 2.91 3.45
CA PRO A 31 -12.87 2.85 4.54
C PRO A 31 -11.44 2.66 3.99
N LEU A 32 -10.47 3.34 4.61
CA LEU A 32 -9.06 3.25 4.26
C LEU A 32 -8.53 1.81 4.33
N GLN A 33 -8.99 1.04 5.32
CA GLN A 33 -8.68 -0.39 5.43
C GLN A 33 -9.01 -1.18 4.15
N GLN A 34 -10.14 -0.89 3.51
CA GLN A 34 -10.52 -1.56 2.27
C GLN A 34 -9.60 -1.15 1.12
N LEU A 35 -9.22 0.12 1.03
CA LEU A 35 -8.26 0.60 0.04
C LEU A 35 -6.92 -0.14 0.18
N ILE A 36 -6.43 -0.33 1.40
CA ILE A 36 -5.19 -1.08 1.67
C ILE A 36 -5.34 -2.54 1.25
N THR A 37 -6.45 -3.20 1.57
CA THR A 37 -6.71 -4.57 1.11
C THR A 37 -6.78 -4.66 -0.41
N GLN A 38 -7.35 -3.67 -1.10
CA GLN A 38 -7.37 -3.61 -2.56
C GLN A 38 -5.97 -3.38 -3.14
N LEU A 39 -5.18 -2.49 -2.55
CA LEU A 39 -3.79 -2.24 -2.94
C LEU A 39 -2.97 -3.54 -2.86
N GLN A 40 -3.07 -4.27 -1.76
CA GLN A 40 -2.38 -5.55 -1.54
C GLN A 40 -2.80 -6.66 -2.51
N LYS A 41 -4.04 -6.60 -3.03
CA LYS A 41 -4.54 -7.54 -4.04
C LYS A 41 -4.14 -7.15 -5.47
N THR A 42 -4.09 -5.84 -5.73
CA THR A 42 -3.85 -5.28 -7.07
C THR A 42 -2.36 -5.30 -7.40
N VAL A 43 -1.52 -5.04 -6.40
CA VAL A 43 -0.08 -5.09 -6.55
C VAL A 43 0.36 -6.53 -6.30
N PRO A 44 0.71 -7.31 -7.34
CA PRO A 44 1.31 -8.60 -7.11
C PRO A 44 2.58 -8.35 -6.31
N ALA A 45 2.77 -9.11 -5.22
CA ALA A 45 4.04 -9.11 -4.49
C ALA A 45 5.14 -9.19 -5.55
N ALA A 46 6.05 -8.21 -5.58
CA ALA A 46 7.20 -8.21 -6.47
C ALA A 46 7.99 -9.50 -6.19
N SER A 47 7.57 -10.55 -6.87
CA SER A 47 8.11 -11.88 -6.73
C SER A 47 9.32 -11.83 -7.62
N ASP A 48 10.48 -11.65 -7.00
CA ASP A 48 11.68 -12.23 -7.56
C ASP A 48 11.32 -13.64 -8.01
N SER A 49 11.45 -13.86 -9.31
CA SER A 49 11.39 -15.19 -9.89
C SER A 49 12.58 -15.98 -9.37
N ALA A 50 12.37 -16.71 -8.28
CA ALA A 50 13.15 -17.90 -7.98
C ALA A 50 12.37 -18.83 -7.05
N THR A 51 11.70 -19.77 -7.68
CA THR A 51 11.64 -21.17 -7.24
C THR A 51 10.83 -21.48 -5.98
N SER A 52 9.78 -22.27 -6.19
CA SER A 52 9.15 -23.14 -5.21
C SER A 52 10.12 -23.65 -4.16
N SER A 53 9.90 -23.33 -2.87
CA SER A 53 10.03 -24.23 -1.73
C SER A 53 10.08 -23.45 -0.42
N SER A 54 9.38 -23.99 0.56
CA SER A 54 9.53 -23.72 1.98
C SER A 54 11.00 -23.67 2.43
N THR A 55 11.25 -22.83 3.45
CA THR A 55 12.40 -22.83 4.38
C THR A 55 13.56 -21.86 4.09
N ALA A 56 13.82 -21.05 5.14
CA ALA A 56 15.02 -20.27 5.45
C ALA A 56 15.13 -18.84 4.88
N ALA A 57 15.36 -17.93 5.82
CA ALA A 57 15.61 -16.52 5.62
C ALA A 57 16.88 -16.26 4.78
N SER A 58 16.73 -15.56 3.65
CA SER A 58 17.78 -14.73 3.03
C SER A 58 17.17 -13.90 1.91
N GLY A 59 17.32 -12.57 1.99
CA GLY A 59 16.85 -11.61 0.98
C GLY A 59 15.38 -11.21 1.12
N THR A 60 14.93 -10.84 2.32
CA THR A 60 13.52 -10.52 2.58
C THR A 60 13.18 -9.09 2.18
N SER A 61 13.01 -8.83 0.88
CA SER A 61 12.19 -7.68 0.46
C SER A 61 10.88 -7.75 1.25
N PRO A 62 10.53 -6.73 2.04
CA PRO A 62 9.36 -6.80 2.91
C PRO A 62 8.14 -6.99 2.02
N SER A 63 7.35 -8.04 2.30
CA SER A 63 6.08 -8.23 1.59
C SER A 63 5.25 -6.95 1.69
N LEU A 64 4.63 -6.51 0.59
CA LEU A 64 3.88 -5.27 0.55
C LEU A 64 2.85 -5.18 1.68
N GLN A 65 2.27 -6.31 2.07
CA GLN A 65 1.43 -6.43 3.27
C GLN A 65 2.14 -5.93 4.54
N ARG A 66 3.35 -6.43 4.85
CA ARG A 66 4.14 -5.98 6.00
C ARG A 66 4.54 -4.51 5.92
N VAL A 67 4.86 -4.03 4.72
CA VAL A 67 5.18 -2.61 4.53
C VAL A 67 3.95 -1.76 4.85
N CYS A 68 2.78 -2.09 4.29
CA CYS A 68 1.53 -1.40 4.55
C CYS A 68 1.14 -1.43 6.04
N ASP A 69 1.31 -2.55 6.73
CA ASP A 69 1.02 -2.69 8.18
C ASP A 69 1.85 -1.73 9.04
N GLN A 70 3.10 -1.45 8.66
CA GLN A 70 3.96 -0.52 9.40
C GLN A 70 3.90 0.92 8.87
N SER A 71 3.24 1.14 7.72
CA SER A 71 3.18 2.44 7.06
C SER A 71 2.19 3.38 7.75
N SER A 72 2.49 4.67 7.68
CA SER A 72 1.53 5.74 7.96
C SER A 72 0.80 6.15 6.69
N PHE A 73 -0.48 6.49 6.81
CA PHE A 73 -1.32 6.89 5.70
C PHE A 73 -1.75 8.35 5.85
N LEU A 74 -1.64 9.12 4.77
CA LEU A 74 -2.15 10.49 4.69
C LEU A 74 -3.24 10.55 3.63
N ILE A 75 -4.37 11.15 3.93
CA ILE A 75 -5.45 11.43 2.99
C ILE A 75 -5.42 12.92 2.70
N ASN A 76 -5.18 13.30 1.44
CA ASN A 76 -4.99 14.68 1.00
C ASN A 76 -3.98 15.44 1.88
N GLY A 77 -2.89 14.78 2.27
CA GLY A 77 -1.85 15.34 3.14
C GLY A 77 -2.18 15.36 4.64
N THR A 78 -3.34 14.87 5.07
CA THR A 78 -3.74 14.79 6.50
C THR A 78 -3.62 13.36 7.01
N ARG A 79 -2.98 13.16 8.17
CA ARG A 79 -2.77 11.80 8.71
C ARG A 79 -4.10 11.17 9.09
N ALA A 80 -4.36 9.98 8.55
CA ALA A 80 -5.57 9.21 8.82
C ALA A 80 -5.20 7.88 9.49
N ALA A 81 -5.96 7.51 10.51
CA ALA A 81 -5.86 6.18 11.10
C ALA A 81 -6.54 5.16 10.17
N VAL A 82 -5.99 3.95 10.07
CA VAL A 82 -6.49 2.93 9.16
C VAL A 82 -7.88 2.42 9.56
N ASP A 83 -8.12 2.33 10.87
CA ASP A 83 -9.37 1.85 11.47
C ASP A 83 -10.57 2.80 11.27
N THR A 84 -10.33 4.11 11.25
CA THR A 84 -11.38 5.15 11.23
C THR A 84 -11.33 6.03 10.00
N GLY A 85 -10.23 5.98 9.23
CA GLY A 85 -10.02 6.77 8.03
C GLY A 85 -10.99 6.39 6.91
N GLN A 86 -11.51 7.41 6.22
CA GLN A 86 -12.38 7.26 5.06
C GLN A 86 -11.78 8.01 3.88
N VAL A 87 -11.76 7.37 2.73
CA VAL A 87 -11.29 7.91 1.45
C VAL A 87 -12.48 8.13 0.53
N ARG A 88 -12.46 9.23 -0.20
CA ARG A 88 -13.46 9.57 -1.21
C ARG A 88 -12.90 9.45 -2.60
N ALA A 89 -13.79 9.28 -3.58
CA ALA A 89 -13.44 9.37 -4.98
C ALA A 89 -12.72 10.70 -5.28
N GLY A 90 -11.54 10.63 -5.90
CA GLY A 90 -10.67 11.77 -6.20
C GLY A 90 -9.65 12.11 -5.13
N ASP A 91 -9.73 11.48 -3.94
CA ASP A 91 -8.73 11.71 -2.89
C ASP A 91 -7.36 11.15 -3.29
N VAL A 92 -6.33 11.74 -2.69
CA VAL A 92 -4.95 11.28 -2.78
C VAL A 92 -4.54 10.66 -1.46
N VAL A 93 -4.08 9.41 -1.48
CA VAL A 93 -3.61 8.67 -0.31
C VAL A 93 -2.10 8.48 -0.42
N ASP A 94 -1.32 9.07 0.48
CA ASP A 94 0.12 8.84 0.57
C ASP A 94 0.41 7.71 1.56
N VAL A 95 1.18 6.71 1.11
CA VAL A 95 1.65 5.58 1.93
C VAL A 95 3.10 5.82 2.28
N LEU A 96 3.36 6.11 3.56
CA LEU A 96 4.69 6.40 4.08
C LEU A 96 5.16 5.25 4.98
N PRO A 97 5.97 4.32 4.46
CA PRO A 97 6.66 3.34 5.29
C PRO A 97 7.51 4.02 6.36
N PRO A 98 7.76 3.35 7.49
CA PRO A 98 8.77 3.83 8.41
C PRO A 98 10.10 3.91 7.64
N PHE A 99 10.80 5.03 7.78
CA PHE A 99 12.13 5.16 7.21
C PHE A 99 13.01 4.07 7.81
N ALA A 100 13.40 3.08 7.01
CA ALA A 100 14.45 2.12 7.34
C ALA A 100 15.83 2.78 7.21
N GLY A 101 15.98 3.97 7.81
CA GLY A 101 17.21 4.75 7.79
C GLY A 101 17.92 4.64 9.14
N GLY A 102 18.86 3.70 9.25
CA GLY A 102 19.86 3.62 10.33
C GLY A 102 19.79 2.35 11.15
#